data_AF-A0A2W4MY15-F1
#
_entry.id   AF-A0A2W4MY15-F1
#
_cell.length_a   1.000
_cell.length_b   1.000
_cell.length_c   1.000
_cell.angle_alpha   90.00
_cell.angle_beta   90.00
_cell.angle_gamma   90.00
#
_symmetry.space_group_name_H-M   'P 1'
#
loop_
_entity.id
_entity.type
_entity.pdbx_description
1 polymer ?
#
loop_
_entity_poly.entity_id
_entity_poly.type
_entity_poly.pdbx_seq_one_letter_code
_entity_poly.pdbx_strand_id
1 'polypeptide(L)'
;MNREERLRRLIQFRIAPLLDLVLSLLVLTSPERFGTDLPWVRRVRERIPPDLLAALQERSRGLDLFALAMELEDSPARTVEAQLGALEQTHPELARMLTQYWQAVAPELAGAMRLLADSLQSEQERLGRMGPVAYLSGFSDRIRLVAEGEALFLAWGRGLEVPLAELERILFIPSAFCPRRVMFYRLGKTQILFYRPEADPDPEGIPESLLLTLTALADSTRLRLLRLIARESLPAQEMARRLGVGESTVSRHLRTLMEAGLVARDRQEGRYIYYTLEEQRLDELADRLKRYLGRA
;
A
#
# COMPACT_ATOMS: atom_id res chain seq x y z
N MET A 1 -19.63 -11.64 22.90
CA MET A 1 -18.69 -12.20 21.92
C MET A 1 -17.28 -11.92 22.42
N ASN A 2 -16.45 -12.93 22.60
CA ASN A 2 -15.06 -12.72 23.04
C ASN A 2 -14.25 -12.06 21.89
N ARG A 3 -13.28 -11.20 22.22
CA ARG A 3 -12.38 -10.50 21.27
C ARG A 3 -11.79 -11.43 20.21
N GLU A 4 -11.35 -12.63 20.59
CA GLU A 4 -10.83 -13.60 19.62
C GLU A 4 -11.87 -14.03 18.60
N GLU A 5 -13.08 -14.33 19.06
CA GLU A 5 -14.17 -14.77 18.19
C GLU A 5 -14.56 -13.67 17.20
N ARG A 6 -14.60 -12.43 17.68
CA ARG A 6 -14.82 -11.25 16.85
C ARG A 6 -13.75 -11.12 15.76
N LEU A 7 -12.48 -11.16 16.14
CA LEU A 7 -11.38 -11.02 15.19
C LEU A 7 -11.37 -12.17 14.17
N ARG A 8 -11.65 -13.42 14.59
CA ARG A 8 -11.78 -14.55 13.66
C ARG A 8 -12.88 -14.32 12.62
N ARG A 9 -14.00 -13.68 12.99
CA ARG A 9 -15.08 -13.32 12.04
C ARG A 9 -14.68 -12.19 11.10
N LEU A 10 -13.86 -11.25 11.57
CA LEU A 10 -13.38 -10.14 10.73
C LEU A 10 -12.34 -10.59 9.71
N ILE A 11 -11.41 -11.47 10.09
CA ILE A 11 -10.29 -11.87 9.23
C ILE A 11 -10.77 -12.79 8.11
N GLN A 12 -10.50 -12.39 6.87
CA GLN A 12 -10.82 -13.12 5.66
C GLN A 12 -9.60 -13.16 4.74
N PHE A 13 -9.49 -14.21 3.95
CA PHE A 13 -8.43 -14.37 2.95
C PHE A 13 -9.03 -14.57 1.58
N ARG A 14 -8.48 -13.91 0.57
CA ARG A 14 -8.99 -13.99 -0.80
C ARG A 14 -7.89 -13.67 -1.81
N ILE A 15 -7.89 -14.39 -2.93
CA ILE A 15 -7.23 -13.93 -4.17
C ILE A 15 -8.23 -13.08 -4.94
N ALA A 16 -7.82 -11.88 -5.36
CA ALA A 16 -8.69 -10.90 -6.00
C ALA A 16 -7.99 -10.27 -7.22
N PRO A 17 -8.08 -10.92 -8.40
CA PRO A 17 -7.38 -10.51 -9.62
C PRO A 17 -7.63 -9.06 -10.08
N LEU A 18 -8.82 -8.50 -9.86
CA LEU A 18 -9.10 -7.09 -10.20
C LEU A 18 -8.45 -6.12 -9.22
N LEU A 19 -8.34 -6.50 -7.94
CA LEU A 19 -7.58 -5.70 -6.99
C LEU A 19 -6.08 -5.78 -7.30
N ASP A 20 -5.58 -6.94 -7.76
CA ASP A 20 -4.23 -7.10 -8.32
C ASP A 20 -4.02 -6.21 -9.57
N LEU A 21 -5.00 -6.15 -10.47
CA LEU A 21 -4.97 -5.26 -11.64
C LEU A 21 -4.84 -3.79 -11.21
N VAL A 22 -5.65 -3.33 -10.25
CA VAL A 22 -5.59 -1.95 -9.76
C VAL A 22 -4.30 -1.68 -8.99
N LEU A 23 -3.82 -2.65 -8.20
CA LEU A 23 -2.57 -2.53 -7.46
C LEU A 23 -1.35 -2.44 -8.39
N SER A 24 -1.31 -3.27 -9.44
CA SER A 24 -0.25 -3.22 -10.45
C SER A 24 -0.26 -1.88 -11.20
N LEU A 25 -1.44 -1.33 -11.53
CA LEU A 25 -1.58 -0.01 -12.12
C LEU A 25 -1.05 1.08 -11.20
N LEU A 26 -1.40 1.03 -9.90
CA LEU A 26 -0.91 1.97 -8.89
C LEU A 26 0.63 1.95 -8.82
N VAL A 27 1.25 0.76 -8.86
CA VAL A 27 2.71 0.63 -8.85
C VAL A 27 3.33 1.23 -10.11
N LEU A 28 2.81 0.89 -11.29
CA LEU A 28 3.33 1.36 -12.58
C LEU A 28 3.22 2.87 -12.79
N THR A 29 2.16 3.47 -12.24
CA THR A 29 1.87 4.91 -12.32
C THR A 29 2.56 5.72 -11.22
N SER A 30 3.15 5.05 -10.21
CA SER A 30 3.86 5.67 -9.09
C SER A 30 5.28 5.10 -8.90
N PRO A 31 6.14 5.09 -9.94
CA PRO A 31 7.46 4.46 -9.90
C PRO A 31 8.36 5.02 -8.79
N GLU A 32 8.15 6.26 -8.39
CA GLU A 32 9.02 6.96 -7.42
C GLU A 32 8.61 6.68 -5.97
N ARG A 33 7.44 6.09 -5.79
CA ARG A 33 6.91 5.62 -4.51
C ARG A 33 7.32 4.16 -4.22
N PHE A 34 7.45 3.36 -5.28
CA PHE A 34 7.61 1.90 -5.18
C PHE A 34 8.91 1.36 -5.79
N GLY A 35 9.67 2.20 -6.51
CA GLY A 35 10.84 1.78 -7.29
C GLY A 35 10.46 1.28 -8.69
N THR A 36 11.41 1.34 -9.61
CA THR A 36 11.26 0.89 -11.01
C THR A 36 11.88 -0.47 -11.30
N ASP A 37 12.70 -0.99 -10.40
CA ASP A 37 13.56 -2.16 -10.67
C ASP A 37 12.83 -3.50 -10.47
N LEU A 38 11.50 -3.47 -10.45
CA LEU A 38 10.67 -4.66 -10.36
C LEU A 38 10.65 -5.39 -11.71
N PRO A 39 11.05 -6.66 -11.80
CA PRO A 39 11.13 -7.38 -13.09
C PRO A 39 9.80 -7.41 -13.86
N TRP A 40 8.67 -7.51 -13.15
CA TRP A 40 7.35 -7.52 -13.77
C TRP A 40 6.97 -6.15 -14.35
N VAL A 41 7.43 -5.03 -13.74
CA VAL A 41 7.16 -3.66 -14.23
C VAL A 41 7.72 -3.48 -15.63
N ARG A 42 8.96 -3.94 -15.86
CA ARG A 42 9.60 -3.88 -17.18
C ARG A 42 8.82 -4.69 -18.21
N ARG A 43 8.50 -5.95 -17.90
CA ARG A 43 7.76 -6.83 -18.83
C ARG A 43 6.37 -6.31 -19.17
N VAL A 44 5.63 -5.79 -18.19
CA VAL A 44 4.29 -5.22 -18.44
C VAL A 44 4.39 -3.95 -19.30
N ARG A 45 5.38 -3.08 -19.06
CA ARG A 45 5.61 -1.89 -19.89
C ARG A 45 5.90 -2.21 -21.36
N GLU A 46 6.59 -3.33 -21.62
CA GLU A 46 6.87 -3.80 -22.98
C GLU A 46 5.61 -4.34 -23.70
N ARG A 47 4.55 -4.69 -22.96
CA ARG A 47 3.29 -5.27 -23.49
C ARG A 47 2.15 -4.25 -23.67
N ILE A 48 2.31 -3.02 -23.18
CA ILE A 48 1.26 -1.99 -23.22
C ILE A 48 1.62 -0.86 -24.20
N PRO A 49 0.64 -0.21 -24.83
CA PRO A 49 0.88 1.02 -25.59
C PRO A 49 1.52 2.11 -24.70
N PRO A 50 2.42 2.94 -25.25
CA PRO A 50 3.14 3.97 -24.47
C PRO A 50 2.23 4.98 -23.75
N ASP A 51 1.06 5.27 -24.32
CA ASP A 51 0.09 6.25 -23.84
C ASP A 51 -0.99 5.66 -22.92
N LEU A 52 -1.10 4.32 -22.85
CA LEU A 52 -2.19 3.64 -22.13
C LEU A 52 -2.23 4.03 -20.65
N LEU A 53 -1.08 4.08 -19.97
CA LEU A 53 -1.03 4.43 -18.54
C LEU A 53 -1.48 5.88 -18.29
N ALA A 54 -1.01 6.81 -19.11
CA ALA A 54 -1.38 8.23 -18.99
C ALA A 54 -2.87 8.42 -19.24
N ALA A 55 -3.40 7.75 -20.28
CA ALA A 55 -4.82 7.79 -20.58
C ALA A 55 -5.66 7.14 -19.47
N LEU A 56 -5.22 6.01 -18.89
CA LEU A 56 -5.89 5.37 -17.75
C LEU A 56 -5.93 6.31 -16.54
N GLN A 57 -4.82 6.98 -16.21
CA GLN A 57 -4.77 7.95 -15.12
C GLN A 57 -5.71 9.14 -15.35
N GLU A 58 -5.78 9.65 -16.57
CA GLU A 58 -6.68 10.75 -16.91
C GLU A 58 -8.15 10.32 -16.81
N ARG A 59 -8.48 9.16 -17.38
CA ARG A 59 -9.86 8.65 -17.41
C ARG A 59 -10.37 8.19 -16.04
N SER A 60 -9.48 7.72 -15.18
CA SER A 60 -9.82 7.31 -13.81
C SER A 60 -9.76 8.46 -12.79
N ARG A 61 -9.48 9.70 -13.23
CA ARG A 61 -9.40 10.85 -12.32
C ARG A 61 -10.74 11.05 -11.60
N GLY A 62 -10.68 11.05 -10.27
CA GLY A 62 -11.85 11.21 -9.41
C GLY A 62 -12.59 9.90 -9.08
N LEU A 63 -12.16 8.77 -9.65
CA LEU A 63 -12.69 7.44 -9.33
C LEU A 63 -11.79 6.73 -8.32
N ASP A 64 -12.42 6.03 -7.37
CA ASP A 64 -11.72 5.04 -6.55
C ASP A 64 -11.71 3.70 -7.30
N LEU A 65 -10.60 3.41 -7.99
CA LEU A 65 -10.45 2.17 -8.73
C LEU A 65 -10.45 0.93 -7.82
N PHE A 66 -10.02 1.04 -6.56
CA PHE A 66 -10.08 -0.10 -5.63
C PHE A 66 -11.52 -0.37 -5.20
N ALA A 67 -12.32 0.67 -4.98
CA ALA A 67 -13.76 0.53 -4.74
C ALA A 67 -14.45 -0.17 -5.92
N LEU A 68 -14.20 0.33 -7.14
CA LEU A 68 -14.76 -0.23 -8.36
C LEU A 68 -14.34 -1.70 -8.56
N ALA A 69 -13.05 -2.01 -8.37
CA ALA A 69 -12.56 -3.38 -8.46
C ALA A 69 -13.20 -4.29 -7.40
N MET A 70 -13.39 -3.80 -6.16
CA MET A 70 -14.06 -4.58 -5.12
C MET A 70 -15.52 -4.90 -5.46
N GLU A 71 -16.26 -3.93 -6.00
CA GLU A 71 -17.65 -4.14 -6.43
C GLU A 71 -17.74 -5.21 -7.53
N LEU A 72 -16.82 -5.19 -8.48
CA LEU A 72 -16.74 -6.20 -9.54
C LEU A 72 -16.27 -7.56 -9.02
N GLU A 73 -15.34 -7.59 -8.07
CA GLU A 73 -14.91 -8.80 -7.37
C GLU A 73 -16.08 -9.48 -6.64
N ASP A 74 -16.98 -8.70 -6.03
CA ASP A 74 -18.16 -9.21 -5.32
C ASP A 74 -19.33 -9.55 -6.28
N SER A 75 -19.18 -9.31 -7.59
CA SER A 75 -20.18 -9.66 -8.62
C SER A 75 -20.22 -11.17 -8.93
N PRO A 76 -21.31 -11.69 -9.53
CA PRO A 76 -21.42 -13.12 -9.86
C PRO A 76 -20.54 -13.57 -11.04
N ALA A 77 -19.92 -12.63 -11.77
CA ALA A 77 -19.04 -12.95 -12.88
C ALA A 77 -17.75 -13.65 -12.38
N ARG A 78 -17.35 -14.73 -13.07
CA ARG A 78 -16.27 -15.62 -12.59
C ARG A 78 -14.92 -15.38 -13.24
N THR A 79 -14.85 -14.55 -14.27
CA THR A 79 -13.60 -14.22 -14.97
C THR A 79 -13.41 -12.71 -14.97
N VAL A 80 -12.14 -12.29 -14.99
CA VAL A 80 -11.79 -10.87 -15.02
C VAL A 80 -12.35 -10.19 -16.26
N GLU A 81 -12.35 -10.88 -17.40
CA GLU A 81 -12.91 -10.37 -18.65
C GLU A 81 -14.42 -10.13 -18.54
N ALA A 82 -15.18 -11.05 -17.91
CA ALA A 82 -16.61 -10.89 -17.71
C ALA A 82 -16.92 -9.78 -16.70
N GLN A 83 -16.11 -9.66 -15.64
CA GLN A 83 -16.22 -8.59 -14.65
C GLN A 83 -15.93 -7.21 -15.28
N LEU A 84 -14.85 -7.08 -16.07
CA LEU A 84 -14.55 -5.85 -16.79
C LEU A 84 -15.60 -5.54 -17.87
N GLY A 85 -16.19 -6.56 -18.51
CA GLY A 85 -17.30 -6.39 -19.44
C GLY A 85 -18.53 -5.75 -18.80
N ALA A 86 -18.80 -6.02 -17.51
CA ALA A 86 -19.89 -5.37 -16.78
C ALA A 86 -19.68 -3.84 -16.64
N LEU A 87 -18.42 -3.37 -16.63
CA LEU A 87 -18.13 -1.94 -16.64
C LEU A 87 -18.49 -1.25 -17.96
N GLU A 88 -18.65 -1.98 -19.06
CA GLU A 88 -18.94 -1.34 -20.36
C GLU A 88 -20.25 -0.53 -20.33
N GLN A 89 -21.20 -0.92 -19.48
CA GLN A 89 -22.48 -0.25 -19.34
C GLN A 89 -22.38 1.11 -18.65
N THR A 90 -21.41 1.29 -17.75
CA THR A 90 -21.27 2.52 -16.93
C THR A 90 -20.05 3.35 -17.34
N HIS A 91 -18.96 2.69 -17.74
CA HIS A 91 -17.66 3.29 -18.07
C HIS A 91 -17.02 2.61 -19.29
N PRO A 92 -17.60 2.73 -20.51
CA PRO A 92 -17.17 1.98 -21.69
C PRO A 92 -15.70 2.18 -22.07
N GLU A 93 -15.22 3.43 -22.04
CA GLU A 93 -13.81 3.71 -22.34
C GLU A 93 -12.86 3.12 -21.30
N LEU A 94 -13.20 3.23 -20.01
CA LEU A 94 -12.38 2.70 -18.93
C LEU A 94 -12.36 1.17 -18.98
N ALA A 95 -13.51 0.53 -19.22
CA ALA A 95 -13.62 -0.92 -19.40
C ALA A 95 -12.69 -1.41 -20.51
N ARG A 96 -12.75 -0.79 -21.69
CA ARG A 96 -11.88 -1.12 -22.83
C ARG A 96 -10.40 -1.00 -22.47
N MET A 97 -10.00 0.08 -21.79
CA MET A 97 -8.61 0.33 -21.42
C MET A 97 -8.11 -0.60 -20.32
N LEU A 98 -8.94 -0.90 -19.32
CA LEU A 98 -8.64 -1.88 -18.28
C LEU A 98 -8.55 -3.29 -18.84
N THR A 99 -9.41 -3.66 -19.79
CA THR A 99 -9.32 -4.95 -20.50
C THR A 99 -8.03 -5.04 -21.29
N GLN A 100 -7.64 -3.99 -22.02
CA GLN A 100 -6.35 -3.95 -22.71
C GLN A 100 -5.17 -4.06 -21.74
N TYR A 101 -5.24 -3.38 -20.60
CA TYR A 101 -4.22 -3.44 -19.57
C TYR A 101 -4.14 -4.83 -18.91
N TRP A 102 -5.29 -5.47 -18.65
CA TRP A 102 -5.39 -6.82 -18.11
C TRP A 102 -4.65 -7.83 -18.99
N GLN A 103 -4.76 -7.74 -20.32
CA GLN A 103 -4.03 -8.64 -21.24
C GLN A 103 -2.50 -8.58 -21.04
N ALA A 104 -1.96 -7.43 -20.62
CA ALA A 104 -0.53 -7.29 -20.35
C ALA A 104 -0.12 -7.83 -18.97
N VAL A 105 -1.01 -7.73 -17.97
CA VAL A 105 -0.77 -8.07 -16.56
C VAL A 105 -1.11 -9.52 -16.24
N ALA A 106 -2.15 -10.09 -16.86
CA ALA A 106 -2.65 -11.43 -16.61
C ALA A 106 -1.56 -12.53 -16.65
N PRO A 107 -0.56 -12.51 -17.56
CA PRO A 107 0.51 -13.50 -17.55
C PRO A 107 1.38 -13.46 -16.29
N GLU A 108 1.61 -12.27 -15.72
CA GLU A 108 2.38 -12.13 -14.47
C GLU A 108 1.60 -12.70 -13.28
N LEU A 109 0.30 -12.43 -13.21
CA LEU A 109 -0.56 -12.97 -12.17
C LEU A 109 -0.72 -14.49 -12.29
N ALA A 110 -0.91 -14.99 -13.51
CA ALA A 110 -1.00 -16.42 -13.78
C ALA A 110 0.27 -17.16 -13.37
N GLY A 111 1.45 -16.59 -13.65
CA GLY A 111 2.74 -17.14 -13.22
C GLY A 111 2.92 -17.18 -11.70
N ALA A 112 2.26 -16.27 -10.96
CA ALA A 112 2.31 -16.23 -9.50
C ALA A 112 1.17 -17.02 -8.83
N MET A 113 0.13 -17.41 -9.55
CA MET A 113 -1.13 -17.91 -8.97
C MET A 113 -0.93 -19.09 -8.00
N ARG A 114 -0.04 -20.03 -8.33
CA ARG A 114 0.27 -21.14 -7.44
C ARG A 114 0.87 -20.67 -6.12
N LEU A 115 1.85 -19.77 -6.17
CA LEU A 115 2.46 -19.17 -4.97
C LEU A 115 1.43 -18.40 -4.14
N LEU A 116 0.53 -17.66 -4.79
CA LEU A 116 -0.54 -16.93 -4.08
C LEU A 116 -1.50 -17.88 -3.37
N ALA A 117 -1.90 -18.97 -4.03
CA ALA A 117 -2.78 -19.99 -3.47
C ALA A 117 -2.13 -20.75 -2.30
N ASP A 118 -0.89 -21.20 -2.48
CA ASP A 118 -0.11 -21.88 -1.44
C ASP A 118 0.09 -20.97 -0.21
N SER A 119 0.34 -19.68 -0.44
CA SER A 119 0.46 -18.68 0.62
C SER A 119 -0.86 -18.43 1.34
N LEU A 120 -1.97 -18.34 0.61
CA LEU A 120 -3.30 -18.15 1.20
C LEU A 120 -3.65 -19.29 2.15
N GLN A 121 -3.41 -20.53 1.71
CA GLN A 121 -3.60 -21.74 2.52
C GLN A 121 -2.71 -21.72 3.78
N SER A 122 -1.42 -21.42 3.60
CA SER A 122 -0.45 -21.37 4.71
C SER A 122 -0.83 -20.33 5.77
N GLU A 123 -1.30 -19.16 5.34
CA GLU A 123 -1.71 -18.08 6.24
C GLU A 123 -3.02 -18.40 6.98
N GLN A 124 -3.96 -19.09 6.34
CA GLN A 124 -5.17 -19.61 6.99
C GLN A 124 -4.83 -20.65 8.07
N GLU A 125 -3.92 -21.58 7.78
CA GLU A 125 -3.43 -22.58 8.74
C GLU A 125 -2.71 -21.91 9.92
N ARG A 126 -1.87 -20.90 9.63
CA ARG A 126 -1.18 -20.10 10.64
C ARG A 126 -2.16 -19.36 11.56
N LEU A 127 -3.21 -18.75 11.02
CA LEU A 127 -4.29 -18.13 11.80
C LEU A 127 -5.01 -19.18 12.67
N GLY A 128 -5.31 -20.35 12.12
CA GLY A 128 -5.93 -21.47 12.84
C GLY A 128 -5.11 -21.90 14.05
N ARG A 129 -3.80 -22.11 13.85
CA ARG A 129 -2.85 -22.58 14.86
C ARG A 129 -2.55 -21.55 15.96
N MET A 130 -2.34 -20.29 15.60
CA MET A 130 -1.86 -19.26 16.55
C MET A 130 -2.99 -18.42 17.17
N GLY A 131 -4.18 -18.42 16.56
CA GLY A 131 -5.26 -17.51 16.91
C GLY A 131 -5.07 -16.10 16.34
N PRO A 132 -6.15 -15.30 16.27
CA PRO A 132 -6.17 -14.04 15.53
C PRO A 132 -5.28 -12.94 16.11
N VAL A 133 -5.14 -12.88 17.43
CA VAL A 133 -4.35 -11.84 18.11
C VAL A 133 -2.86 -12.02 17.82
N ALA A 134 -2.36 -13.24 18.00
CA ALA A 134 -0.97 -13.59 17.72
C ALA A 134 -0.68 -13.55 16.21
N TYR A 135 -1.65 -13.98 15.38
CA TYR A 135 -1.57 -13.88 13.93
C TYR A 135 -1.33 -12.44 13.46
N LEU A 136 -2.24 -11.51 13.83
CA LEU A 136 -2.14 -10.10 13.41
C LEU A 136 -0.84 -9.45 13.87
N SER A 137 -0.46 -9.68 15.13
CA SER A 137 0.74 -9.08 15.74
C SER A 137 2.04 -9.67 15.17
N GLY A 138 2.00 -10.92 14.69
CA GLY A 138 3.14 -11.61 14.10
C GLY A 138 3.22 -11.52 12.58
N PHE A 139 2.21 -10.96 11.90
CA PHE A 139 2.16 -10.93 10.44
C PHE A 139 3.21 -9.99 9.83
N SER A 140 3.32 -8.78 10.37
CA SER A 140 4.32 -7.77 9.99
C SER A 140 4.57 -6.85 11.18
N ASP A 141 5.80 -6.32 11.33
CA ASP A 141 6.15 -5.33 12.36
C ASP A 141 5.40 -4.00 12.21
N ARG A 142 4.67 -3.86 11.10
CA ARG A 142 3.79 -2.75 10.75
C ARG A 142 2.32 -2.96 11.15
N ILE A 143 1.96 -4.11 11.72
CA ILE A 143 0.60 -4.40 12.17
C ILE A 143 0.65 -4.73 13.66
N ARG A 144 -0.18 -4.05 14.46
CA ARG A 144 -0.28 -4.31 15.91
C ARG A 144 -1.70 -4.15 16.38
N LEU A 145 -2.05 -4.83 17.46
CA LEU A 145 -3.26 -4.54 18.21
C LEU A 145 -2.92 -3.54 19.33
N VAL A 146 -3.69 -2.46 19.39
CA VAL A 146 -3.56 -1.37 20.38
C VAL A 146 -4.89 -1.15 21.09
N ALA A 147 -4.93 -0.21 22.05
CA ALA A 147 -6.11 0.07 22.87
C ALA A 147 -6.69 -1.22 23.48
N GLU A 148 -5.85 -1.97 24.20
CA GLU A 148 -6.19 -3.27 24.80
C GLU A 148 -6.72 -4.32 23.80
N GLY A 149 -6.40 -4.13 22.51
CA GLY A 149 -6.81 -5.01 21.42
C GLY A 149 -8.15 -4.66 20.77
N GLU A 150 -8.70 -3.47 21.04
CA GLU A 150 -9.91 -2.95 20.41
C GLU A 150 -9.65 -2.14 19.12
N ALA A 151 -8.39 -1.88 18.80
CA ALA A 151 -8.00 -1.19 17.57
C ALA A 151 -6.82 -1.87 16.87
N LEU A 152 -6.85 -1.85 15.53
CA LEU A 152 -5.76 -2.26 14.66
C LEU A 152 -4.89 -1.04 14.37
N PHE A 153 -3.63 -1.08 14.82
CA PHE A 153 -2.63 -0.11 14.44
C PHE A 153 -1.90 -0.56 13.18
N LEU A 154 -1.89 0.30 12.17
CA LEU A 154 -1.19 0.11 10.91
C LEU A 154 -0.09 1.15 10.78
N ALA A 155 1.17 0.71 10.69
CA ALA A 155 2.32 1.58 10.53
C ALA A 155 2.36 2.17 9.11
N TRP A 156 1.60 3.24 8.95
CA TRP A 156 1.50 4.08 7.77
C TRP A 156 1.44 5.53 8.23
N GLY A 157 2.44 6.31 7.85
CA GLY A 157 2.66 7.64 8.39
C GLY A 157 2.78 7.70 9.90
N ARG A 158 2.01 8.57 10.55
CA ARG A 158 1.98 8.67 12.02
C ARG A 158 1.57 7.35 12.68
N GLY A 159 0.91 6.47 11.93
CA GLY A 159 0.20 5.32 12.45
C GLY A 159 -1.28 5.56 12.25
N LEU A 160 -1.94 4.63 11.58
CA LEU A 160 -3.38 4.63 11.42
C LEU A 160 -3.95 3.67 12.46
N GLU A 161 -4.67 4.21 13.43
CA GLU A 161 -5.47 3.42 14.36
C GLU A 161 -6.87 3.23 13.79
N VAL A 162 -7.26 1.97 13.65
CA VAL A 162 -8.55 1.57 13.12
C VAL A 162 -9.32 0.84 14.20
N PRO A 163 -10.36 1.45 14.79
CA PRO A 163 -11.20 0.76 15.75
C PRO A 163 -11.83 -0.48 15.13
N LEU A 164 -11.72 -1.63 15.79
CA LEU A 164 -12.34 -2.88 15.34
C LEU A 164 -13.88 -2.77 15.33
N ALA A 165 -14.44 -1.81 16.08
CA ALA A 165 -15.85 -1.38 16.07
C ALA A 165 -16.34 -0.90 14.71
N GLU A 166 -15.46 -0.31 13.92
CA GLU A 166 -15.81 0.25 12.61
C GLU A 166 -15.62 -0.76 11.47
N LEU A 167 -15.08 -1.94 11.76
CA LEU A 167 -14.74 -2.94 10.76
C LEU A 167 -15.83 -4.01 10.63
N GLU A 168 -16.17 -4.32 9.39
CA GLU A 168 -16.94 -5.50 9.01
C GLU A 168 -16.03 -6.64 8.54
N ARG A 169 -14.86 -6.30 7.99
CA ARG A 169 -13.86 -7.29 7.54
C ARG A 169 -12.43 -6.73 7.52
N ILE A 170 -11.47 -7.61 7.79
CA ILE A 170 -10.04 -7.45 7.56
C ILE A 170 -9.65 -8.46 6.48
N LEU A 171 -9.44 -7.98 5.26
CA LEU A 171 -9.23 -8.81 4.08
C LEU A 171 -7.74 -8.91 3.74
N PHE A 172 -7.17 -10.10 3.88
CA PHE A 172 -5.81 -10.43 3.46
C PHE A 172 -5.81 -10.88 2.01
N ILE A 173 -5.03 -10.20 1.17
CA ILE A 173 -4.93 -10.48 -0.26
C ILE A 173 -3.47 -10.72 -0.62
N PRO A 174 -3.05 -11.98 -0.88
CA PRO A 174 -1.73 -12.24 -1.43
C PRO A 174 -1.70 -11.66 -2.86
N SER A 175 -0.63 -10.95 -3.19
CA SER A 175 -0.51 -10.27 -4.47
C SER A 175 0.89 -10.40 -5.06
N ALA A 176 0.94 -10.66 -6.36
CA ALA A 176 2.17 -10.66 -7.15
C ALA A 176 2.73 -9.24 -7.37
N PHE A 177 1.88 -8.23 -7.18
CA PHE A 177 2.17 -6.83 -7.47
C PHE A 177 2.33 -5.99 -6.21
N CYS A 178 2.24 -6.59 -5.02
CA CYS A 178 2.47 -5.88 -3.77
C CYS A 178 3.91 -5.34 -3.73
N PRO A 179 4.13 -4.02 -3.73
CA PRO A 179 5.45 -3.41 -3.90
C PRO A 179 6.32 -3.49 -2.64
N ARG A 180 5.73 -3.95 -1.52
CA ARG A 180 6.35 -4.10 -0.21
C ARG A 180 5.84 -5.41 0.40
N ARG A 181 6.33 -5.78 1.58
CA ARG A 181 5.83 -6.97 2.28
C ARG A 181 4.35 -6.83 2.61
N VAL A 182 3.90 -5.65 3.07
CA VAL A 182 2.46 -5.34 3.23
C VAL A 182 2.08 -3.93 2.77
N MET A 183 0.93 -3.80 2.12
CA MET A 183 0.27 -2.53 1.80
C MET A 183 -1.13 -2.50 2.39
N PHE A 184 -1.52 -1.34 2.92
CA PHE A 184 -2.82 -1.13 3.55
C PHE A 184 -3.72 -0.29 2.65
N TYR A 185 -4.99 -0.68 2.55
CA TYR A 185 -6.04 0.11 1.90
C TYR A 185 -7.34 0.01 2.70
N ARG A 186 -8.01 1.14 2.97
CA ARG A 186 -9.30 1.15 3.70
C ARG A 186 -10.40 1.52 2.72
N LEU A 187 -11.37 0.61 2.57
CA LEU A 187 -12.55 0.79 1.74
C LEU A 187 -13.79 0.72 2.62
N GLY A 188 -14.31 1.88 3.02
CA GLY A 188 -15.39 1.97 4.01
C GLY A 188 -15.04 1.22 5.28
N LYS A 189 -15.82 0.17 5.60
CA LYS A 189 -15.65 -0.69 6.78
C LYS A 189 -14.77 -1.93 6.53
N THR A 190 -14.08 -1.98 5.39
CA THR A 190 -13.17 -3.06 5.01
C THR A 190 -11.73 -2.56 5.13
N GLN A 191 -10.93 -3.22 5.96
CA GLN A 191 -9.47 -3.03 5.95
C GLN A 191 -8.85 -4.08 5.04
N ILE A 192 -8.24 -3.68 3.94
CA ILE A 192 -7.53 -4.56 3.02
C ILE A 192 -6.03 -4.52 3.35
N LEU A 193 -5.44 -5.70 3.42
CA LEU A 193 -4.02 -5.95 3.63
C LEU A 193 -3.49 -6.72 2.42
N PHE A 194 -2.97 -6.00 1.42
CA PHE A 194 -2.24 -6.62 0.35
C PHE A 194 -0.88 -7.07 0.88
N TYR A 195 -0.47 -8.29 0.58
CA TYR A 195 0.83 -8.77 1.02
C TYR A 195 1.53 -9.55 -0.07
N ARG A 196 2.87 -9.49 -0.04
CA ARG A 196 3.70 -10.30 -0.91
C ARG A 196 3.97 -11.63 -0.20
N PRO A 197 3.63 -12.79 -0.80
CA PRO A 197 3.99 -14.08 -0.23
C PRO A 197 5.49 -14.20 0.04
N GLU A 198 5.84 -14.72 1.20
CA GLU A 198 7.20 -15.13 1.56
C GLU A 198 7.24 -16.65 1.58
N ALA A 199 8.09 -17.25 0.74
CA ALA A 199 8.23 -18.71 0.68
C ALA A 199 8.88 -19.26 1.97
N ASP A 200 9.78 -18.48 2.58
CA ASP A 200 10.42 -18.79 3.85
C ASP A 200 10.70 -17.46 4.58
N PRO A 201 9.92 -17.11 5.62
CA PRO A 201 10.11 -15.85 6.35
C PRO A 201 11.43 -15.90 7.12
N ASP A 202 12.42 -15.15 6.63
CA ASP A 202 13.72 -14.99 7.29
C ASP A 202 13.55 -14.37 8.68
N PRO A 203 13.85 -15.08 9.78
CA PRO A 203 13.74 -14.54 11.14
C PRO A 203 14.76 -13.42 11.41
N GLU A 204 15.85 -13.35 10.65
CA GLU A 204 16.83 -12.24 10.66
C GLU A 204 16.57 -11.21 9.55
N GLY A 205 15.43 -11.34 8.87
CA GLY A 205 15.01 -10.46 7.79
C GLY A 205 14.93 -9.00 8.24
N ILE A 206 15.19 -8.10 7.29
CA ILE A 206 15.16 -6.66 7.56
C ILE A 206 13.73 -6.26 7.98
N PRO A 207 13.54 -5.59 9.15
CA PRO A 207 12.22 -5.10 9.55
C PRO A 207 11.62 -4.19 8.48
N GLU A 208 10.37 -4.44 8.10
CA GLU A 208 9.76 -3.76 6.96
C GLU A 208 9.65 -2.25 7.22
N SER A 209 9.32 -1.89 8.46
CA SER A 209 9.27 -0.49 8.87
C SER A 209 10.63 0.20 8.75
N LEU A 210 11.75 -0.51 8.98
CA LEU A 210 13.10 0.05 8.91
C LEU A 210 13.49 0.28 7.45
N LEU A 211 13.28 -0.73 6.61
CA LEU A 211 13.52 -0.62 5.17
C LEU A 211 12.71 0.51 4.54
N LEU A 212 11.41 0.62 4.88
CA LEU A 212 10.54 1.72 4.44
C LEU A 212 11.13 3.09 4.77
N THR A 213 11.64 3.26 5.99
CA THR A 213 12.23 4.52 6.46
C THR A 213 13.51 4.84 5.70
N LEU A 214 14.41 3.86 5.56
CA LEU A 214 15.69 4.05 4.87
C LEU A 214 15.52 4.34 3.38
N THR A 215 14.61 3.63 2.69
CA THR A 215 14.27 3.93 1.28
C THR A 215 13.68 5.34 1.13
N ALA A 216 12.86 5.80 2.07
CA ALA A 216 12.33 7.15 2.05
C ALA A 216 13.42 8.22 2.25
N LEU A 217 14.50 7.91 2.97
CA LEU A 217 15.63 8.84 3.20
C LEU A 217 16.69 8.82 2.10
N ALA A 218 16.77 7.76 1.29
CA ALA A 218 17.78 7.59 0.23
C ALA A 218 17.53 8.48 -1.02
N ASP A 219 17.36 9.79 -0.83
CA ASP A 219 17.15 10.79 -1.90
C ASP A 219 17.51 12.19 -1.41
N SER A 220 18.30 12.90 -2.21
CA SER A 220 18.84 14.22 -1.86
C SER A 220 17.76 15.30 -1.74
N THR A 221 16.71 15.27 -2.57
CA THR A 221 15.59 16.22 -2.50
C THR A 221 14.76 15.98 -1.25
N ARG A 222 14.49 14.72 -0.90
CA ARG A 222 13.75 14.36 0.32
C ARG A 222 14.49 14.78 1.59
N LEU A 223 15.81 14.58 1.66
CA LEU A 223 16.61 15.07 2.79
C LEU A 223 16.62 16.60 2.88
N ARG A 224 16.66 17.31 1.75
CA ARG A 224 16.57 18.78 1.73
C ARG A 224 15.18 19.27 2.17
N LEU A 225 14.11 18.57 1.81
CA LEU A 225 12.74 18.85 2.29
C LEU A 225 12.66 18.70 3.81
N LEU A 226 13.15 17.60 4.38
CA LEU A 226 13.17 17.40 5.84
C LEU A 226 13.90 18.55 6.54
N ARG A 227 15.05 18.99 6.00
CA ARG A 227 15.80 20.13 6.54
C ARG A 227 15.04 21.46 6.46
N LEU A 228 14.25 21.69 5.41
CA LEU A 228 13.40 22.88 5.31
C LEU A 228 12.28 22.84 6.35
N ILE A 229 11.57 21.71 6.44
CA ILE A 229 10.48 21.50 7.39
C ILE A 229 10.96 21.64 8.84
N ALA A 230 12.16 21.14 9.15
CA ALA A 230 12.77 21.26 10.48
C ALA A 230 13.04 22.72 10.92
N ARG A 231 13.25 23.62 9.96
CA ARG A 231 13.72 24.99 10.23
C ARG A 231 12.62 26.01 10.14
N GLU A 232 11.66 25.80 9.25
CA GLU A 232 10.68 26.79 8.86
C GLU A 232 9.32 26.15 8.57
N SER A 233 8.26 26.82 9.00
CA SER A 233 6.90 26.42 8.63
C SER A 233 6.56 26.94 7.24
N LEU A 234 6.73 26.09 6.22
CA LEU A 234 6.56 26.45 4.81
C LEU A 234 5.47 25.60 4.12
N PRO A 235 4.68 26.18 3.22
CA PRO A 235 3.78 25.40 2.37
C PRO A 235 4.55 24.68 1.25
N ALA A 236 3.94 23.65 0.67
CA ALA A 236 4.57 22.84 -0.38
C ALA A 236 5.07 23.64 -1.59
N GLN A 237 4.34 24.67 -2.00
CA GLN A 237 4.72 25.53 -3.14
C GLN A 237 6.01 26.30 -2.86
N GLU A 238 6.20 26.75 -1.62
CA GLU A 238 7.41 27.47 -1.22
C GLU A 238 8.62 26.55 -1.17
N MET A 239 8.44 25.33 -0.66
CA MET A 239 9.46 24.30 -0.69
C MET A 239 9.89 23.96 -2.12
N ALA A 240 8.92 23.87 -3.05
CA ALA A 240 9.19 23.63 -4.47
C ALA A 240 10.06 24.73 -5.07
N ARG A 241 9.69 26.00 -4.84
CA ARG A 241 10.46 27.16 -5.30
C ARG A 241 11.89 27.16 -4.77
N ARG A 242 12.09 26.95 -3.46
CA ARG A 242 13.42 26.97 -2.83
C ARG A 242 14.33 25.82 -3.26
N LEU A 243 13.75 24.67 -3.59
CA LEU A 243 14.50 23.50 -4.04
C LEU A 243 14.73 23.48 -5.55
N GLY A 244 14.07 24.37 -6.31
CA GLY A 244 14.18 24.41 -7.77
C GLY A 244 13.55 23.20 -8.46
N VAL A 245 12.49 22.63 -7.87
CA VAL A 245 11.77 21.47 -8.41
C VAL A 245 10.28 21.79 -8.56
N GLY A 246 9.56 21.03 -9.39
CA GLY A 246 8.12 21.22 -9.58
C GLY A 246 7.29 20.90 -8.34
N GLU A 247 6.12 21.54 -8.21
CA GLU A 247 5.17 21.29 -7.10
C GLU A 247 4.68 19.84 -7.06
N SER A 248 4.50 19.21 -8.23
CA SER A 248 4.14 17.80 -8.35
C SER A 248 5.23 16.90 -7.76
N THR A 249 6.51 17.23 -8.00
CA THR A 249 7.67 16.53 -7.44
C THR A 249 7.71 16.66 -5.92
N VAL A 250 7.55 17.87 -5.37
CA VAL A 250 7.47 18.08 -3.91
C VAL A 250 6.29 17.33 -3.29
N SER A 251 5.09 17.44 -3.87
CA SER A 251 3.89 16.76 -3.37
C SER A 251 4.08 15.25 -3.31
N ARG A 252 4.75 14.68 -4.32
CA ARG A 252 5.09 13.26 -4.38
C ARG A 252 6.13 12.87 -3.34
N HIS A 253 7.20 13.64 -3.18
CA HIS A 253 8.22 13.40 -2.15
C HIS A 253 7.65 13.50 -0.73
N LEU A 254 6.80 14.50 -0.47
CA LEU A 254 6.09 14.64 0.80
C LEU A 254 5.19 13.44 1.05
N ARG A 255 4.53 12.89 0.02
CA ARG A 255 3.76 11.65 0.15
C ARG A 255 4.65 10.48 0.57
N THR A 256 5.80 10.27 -0.08
CA THR A 256 6.75 9.22 0.32
C THR A 256 7.23 9.38 1.77
N LEU A 257 7.57 10.61 2.18
CA LEU A 257 7.99 10.91 3.55
C LEU A 257 6.85 10.72 4.57
N MET A 258 5.64 11.13 4.21
CA MET A 258 4.43 10.90 5.01
C MET A 258 4.15 9.41 5.14
N GLU A 259 4.34 8.59 4.11
CA GLU A 259 4.09 7.14 4.22
C GLU A 259 5.09 6.44 5.15
N ALA A 260 6.34 6.88 5.15
CA ALA A 260 7.38 6.43 6.07
C ALA A 260 7.21 6.97 7.50
N GLY A 261 6.26 7.88 7.73
CA GLY A 261 6.04 8.52 9.03
C GLY A 261 7.15 9.48 9.42
N LEU A 262 7.83 10.11 8.47
CA LEU A 262 8.87 11.11 8.77
C LEU A 262 8.33 12.53 8.82
N VAL A 263 7.18 12.74 8.17
CA VAL A 263 6.50 14.02 8.03
C VAL A 263 5.00 13.79 8.21
N ALA A 264 4.30 14.80 8.70
CA ALA A 264 2.85 14.85 8.64
C ALA A 264 2.35 16.23 8.20
N ARG A 265 1.07 16.28 7.84
CA ARG A 265 0.36 17.55 7.66
C ARG A 265 0.20 18.21 9.02
N ASP A 266 0.53 19.49 9.10
CA ASP A 266 0.38 20.30 10.30
C ASP A 266 -0.95 21.05 10.26
N ARG A 267 -0.99 22.16 9.52
CA ARG A 267 -2.19 22.98 9.33
C ARG A 267 -2.45 23.27 7.86
N GLN A 268 -3.70 23.63 7.57
CA GLN A 268 -4.12 24.07 6.26
C GLN A 268 -4.65 25.51 6.35
N GLU A 269 -4.04 26.42 5.58
CA GLU A 269 -4.45 27.82 5.49
C GLU A 269 -4.92 28.11 4.06
N GLY A 270 -6.25 28.11 3.87
CA GLY A 270 -6.84 28.17 2.54
C GLY A 270 -6.42 26.97 1.69
N ARG A 271 -5.69 27.24 0.60
CA ARG A 271 -5.14 26.20 -0.31
C ARG A 271 -3.74 25.72 0.05
N TYR A 272 -3.12 26.30 1.07
CA TYR A 272 -1.75 26.01 1.47
C TYR A 272 -1.74 24.96 2.57
N ILE A 273 -1.03 23.86 2.34
CA ILE A 273 -0.83 22.79 3.33
C ILE A 273 0.59 22.93 3.88
N TYR A 274 0.68 23.00 5.19
CA TYR A 274 1.93 23.05 5.94
C TYR A 274 2.27 21.66 6.48
N TYR A 275 3.56 21.43 6.71
CA TYR A 275 4.09 20.14 7.11
C TYR A 275 4.98 20.29 8.33
N THR A 276 5.03 19.24 9.15
CA THR A 276 5.90 19.14 10.33
C THR A 276 6.64 17.80 10.33
N LEU A 277 7.77 17.74 11.03
CA LEU A 277 8.51 16.50 11.24
C LEU A 277 7.85 15.62 12.30
N GLU A 278 8.03 14.32 12.15
CA GLU A 278 7.79 13.34 13.20
C GLU A 278 9.10 13.11 13.98
N GLU A 279 9.43 14.03 14.89
CA GLU A 279 10.72 14.04 15.61
C GLU A 279 11.00 12.71 16.31
N GLN A 280 10.03 12.16 17.02
CA GLN A 280 10.18 10.87 17.70
C GLN A 280 10.60 9.74 16.75
N ARG A 281 10.04 9.68 15.54
CA ARG A 281 10.38 8.62 14.56
C ARG A 281 11.78 8.81 13.97
N LEU A 282 12.25 10.06 13.87
CA LEU A 282 13.61 10.39 13.46
C LEU A 282 14.62 10.02 14.55
N ASP A 283 14.31 10.35 15.80
CA ASP A 283 15.17 10.04 16.96
C ASP A 283 15.33 8.53 17.14
N GLU A 284 14.24 7.77 17.00
CA GLU A 284 14.24 6.30 17.12
C GLU A 284 14.96 5.59 15.97
N LEU A 285 15.26 6.27 14.84
CA LEU A 285 15.83 5.62 13.66
C LEU A 285 17.21 5.03 13.93
N ALA A 286 18.08 5.79 14.60
CA ALA A 286 19.43 5.34 14.92
C ALA A 286 19.38 4.09 15.82
N ASP A 287 18.49 4.06 16.79
CA ASP A 287 18.34 2.95 17.72
C ASP A 287 17.67 1.73 17.07
N ARG A 288 16.74 1.92 16.14
CA ARG A 288 16.19 0.84 15.31
C ARG A 288 17.28 0.20 14.45
N LEU A 289 18.16 1.01 13.85
CA LEU A 289 19.28 0.51 13.06
C LEU A 289 20.30 -0.23 13.94
N LYS A 290 20.68 0.33 15.10
CA LYS A 290 21.57 -0.35 16.06
C LYS A 290 21.01 -1.69 16.52
N ARG A 291 19.71 -1.74 16.86
CA ARG A 291 19.02 -2.99 17.25
C ARG A 291 19.07 -4.03 16.15
N TYR A 292 18.80 -3.64 14.89
CA TYR A 292 18.92 -4.55 13.76
C TYR A 292 20.34 -5.10 13.59
N LEU A 293 21.36 -4.28 13.85
CA LEU A 293 22.78 -4.69 13.81
C LEU A 293 23.23 -5.49 15.05
N GLY A 294 22.34 -5.78 16.01
CA GLY A 294 22.69 -6.46 17.26
C GLY A 294 23.56 -5.63 18.20
N ARG A 295 23.52 -4.29 18.10
CA ARG A 295 24.37 -3.35 18.86
C ARG A 295 23.59 -2.54 19.91
N ALA A 296 22.65 -3.17 20.61
CA ALA A 296 21.87 -2.53 21.67
C ALA A 296 22.73 -2.21 22.91
#